data_AF-A0A936VA89-F1
#
_entry.id   AF-A0A936VA89-F1
#
_cell.length_a   1.000
_cell.length_b   1.000
_cell.length_c   1.000
_cell.angle_alpha   90.00
_cell.angle_beta   90.00
_cell.angle_gamma   90.00
#
_symmetry.space_group_name_H-M   'P 1'
#
loop_
_entity.id
_entity.type
_entity.pdbx_description
1 polymer ?
#
loop_
_entity_poly.entity_id
_entity_poly.type
_entity_poly.pdbx_seq_one_letter_code
_entity_poly.pdbx_strand_id
1 'polypeptide(L)'
;MHLPALPAHADLPRARHARLMQRCVFLLIGWLVCLVAGTASAATIIVDNTGDAGIGCTLRGAIANANAAAVIDSNCAAGSAGSNVIELPAGTFTLTAGTLFIANNNLTIHGTGAGSTIISGGDA
;
A
#
# COMPACT_ATOMS: atom_id res chain seq x y z
N MET A 1 -32.49 6.91 -81.27
CA MET A 1 -31.65 7.55 -80.23
C MET A 1 -32.25 7.19 -78.88
N HIS A 2 -31.69 6.19 -78.19
CA HIS A 2 -32.19 5.73 -76.89
C HIS A 2 -30.96 5.52 -76.01
N LEU A 3 -30.79 6.35 -74.99
CA LEU A 3 -29.67 6.27 -74.05
C LEU A 3 -29.89 5.14 -73.04
N PRO A 4 -28.86 4.34 -72.69
CA PRO A 4 -28.96 3.41 -71.59
C PRO A 4 -28.83 4.14 -70.24
N ALA A 5 -29.67 3.76 -69.29
CA ALA A 5 -29.62 4.25 -67.91
C ALA A 5 -28.44 3.63 -67.14
N LEU A 6 -27.65 4.48 -66.48
CA LEU A 6 -26.56 4.09 -65.57
C LEU A 6 -27.12 3.43 -64.29
N PRO A 7 -26.55 2.33 -63.79
CA PRO A 7 -26.92 1.78 -62.49
C PRO A 7 -26.06 2.35 -61.34
N ALA A 8 -26.78 2.66 -60.26
CA ALA A 8 -26.45 2.49 -58.85
C ALA A 8 -25.04 2.88 -58.36
N HIS A 9 -24.92 4.08 -57.80
CA HIS A 9 -23.89 4.37 -56.79
C HIS A 9 -24.33 3.72 -55.46
N ALA A 10 -23.63 2.65 -55.08
CA ALA A 10 -23.73 2.00 -53.79
C ALA A 10 -23.30 2.98 -52.69
N ASP A 11 -24.24 3.32 -51.81
CA ASP A 11 -23.97 4.15 -50.66
C ASP A 11 -23.67 3.28 -49.43
N LEU A 12 -22.73 3.80 -48.63
CA LEU A 12 -22.35 3.43 -47.25
C LEU A 12 -21.22 2.40 -47.03
N PRO A 13 -20.18 2.86 -46.30
CA PRO A 13 -19.75 2.09 -45.12
C PRO A 13 -19.59 2.93 -43.84
N ARG A 14 -20.17 4.13 -43.72
CA ARG A 14 -19.97 5.00 -42.53
C ARG A 14 -20.35 4.34 -41.20
N ALA A 15 -21.35 3.45 -41.19
CA ALA A 15 -21.84 2.78 -39.98
C ALA A 15 -20.89 1.72 -39.39
N ARG A 16 -19.97 1.15 -40.19
CA ARG A 16 -19.03 0.10 -39.73
C ARG A 16 -17.83 0.71 -39.00
N HIS A 17 -17.38 1.89 -39.43
CA HIS A 17 -16.27 2.62 -38.79
C HIS A 17 -16.63 3.10 -37.39
N ALA A 18 -17.86 3.59 -37.18
CA ALA A 18 -18.32 4.07 -35.87
C ALA A 18 -18.29 2.96 -34.79
N ARG A 19 -18.69 1.73 -35.14
CA ARG A 19 -18.70 0.59 -34.20
C ARG A 19 -17.29 0.05 -33.90
N LEU A 20 -16.38 0.14 -34.86
CA LEU A 20 -14.98 -0.27 -34.67
C LEU A 20 -14.24 0.75 -33.78
N MET A 21 -14.46 2.04 -34.03
CA MET A 21 -13.84 3.13 -33.28
C MET A 21 -14.30 3.15 -31.81
N GLN A 22 -15.59 2.86 -31.56
CA GLN A 22 -16.14 2.80 -30.20
C GLN A 22 -15.54 1.63 -29.38
N ARG A 23 -15.24 0.49 -30.00
CA ARG A 23 -14.56 -0.64 -29.33
C ARG A 23 -13.13 -0.31 -28.93
N CYS A 24 -12.38 0.39 -29.79
CA CYS A 24 -11.02 0.84 -29.48
C CYS A 24 -11.00 1.84 -28.32
N VAL A 25 -11.96 2.76 -28.26
CA VAL A 25 -12.07 3.75 -27.17
C VAL A 25 -12.35 3.07 -25.83
N PHE A 26 -13.26 2.08 -25.77
CA PHE A 26 -13.52 1.35 -24.53
C PHE A 26 -12.31 0.53 -24.04
N LEU A 27 -11.55 -0.06 -24.96
CA LEU A 27 -10.32 -0.79 -24.62
C LEU A 27 -9.23 0.15 -24.08
N LEU A 28 -9.07 1.34 -24.67
CA LEU A 28 -8.11 2.33 -24.22
C LEU A 28 -8.46 2.91 -22.84
N ILE A 29 -9.74 3.15 -22.57
CA ILE A 29 -10.21 3.62 -21.25
C ILE A 29 -10.01 2.53 -20.19
N GLY A 30 -10.32 1.27 -20.50
CA GLY A 30 -10.10 0.14 -19.59
C GLY A 30 -8.62 -0.03 -19.22
N TRP A 31 -7.72 0.13 -20.19
CA TRP A 31 -6.27 0.07 -19.94
C TRP A 31 -5.78 1.24 -19.07
N LEU A 32 -6.28 2.45 -19.30
CA LEU A 32 -5.93 3.64 -18.52
C LEU A 32 -6.39 3.52 -17.05
N VAL A 33 -7.52 2.86 -16.78
CA VAL A 33 -8.01 2.63 -15.40
C VAL A 33 -7.10 1.67 -14.62
N CYS A 34 -6.54 0.65 -15.27
CA CYS A 34 -5.59 -0.28 -14.62
C CYS A 34 -4.26 0.38 -14.24
N LEU A 35 -3.85 1.46 -14.93
CA LEU A 35 -2.65 2.23 -14.60
C LEU A 35 -2.80 3.06 -13.31
N VAL A 36 -4.02 3.31 -12.84
CA VAL A 36 -4.31 4.07 -11.61
C VAL A 36 -4.47 3.15 -10.38
N ALA A 37 -4.40 1.83 -10.56
CA ALA A 37 -4.36 0.91 -9.43
C ALA A 37 -3.04 1.10 -8.66
N GLY A 38 -3.08 1.88 -7.57
CA GLY A 38 -1.93 2.14 -6.72
C GLY A 38 -1.35 0.84 -6.16
N THR A 39 -0.02 0.74 -6.13
CA THR A 39 0.67 -0.39 -5.51
C THR A 39 0.41 -0.37 -4.00
N ALA A 40 -0.31 -1.36 -3.48
CA ALA A 40 -0.42 -1.56 -2.04
C ALA A 40 0.97 -1.95 -1.51
N SER A 41 1.62 -1.04 -0.79
CA SER A 41 2.92 -1.29 -0.15
C SER A 41 2.69 -1.68 1.30
N ALA A 42 3.31 -2.79 1.73
CA ALA A 42 3.36 -3.20 3.12
C ALA A 42 4.83 -3.21 3.57
N ALA A 43 5.15 -2.55 4.68
CA ALA A 43 6.48 -2.61 5.28
C ALA A 43 6.48 -3.57 6.48
N THR A 44 7.57 -4.33 6.63
CA THR A 44 7.84 -5.12 7.82
C THR A 44 9.02 -4.48 8.55
N ILE A 45 8.83 -4.13 9.82
CA ILE A 45 9.85 -3.56 10.69
C ILE A 45 10.14 -4.58 11.78
N ILE A 46 11.37 -5.09 11.82
CA ILE A 46 11.81 -6.08 12.81
C ILE A 46 12.43 -5.34 13.99
N VAL A 47 11.87 -5.53 15.17
CA VAL A 47 12.41 -5.02 16.42
C VAL A 47 13.47 -5.99 16.92
N ASP A 48 14.63 -5.50 17.33
CA ASP A 48 15.73 -6.32 17.86
C ASP A 48 16.17 -5.91 19.27
N ASN A 49 15.58 -4.83 19.80
CA ASN A 49 15.83 -4.35 21.14
C ASN A 49 14.52 -4.26 21.94
N THR A 50 14.47 -4.98 23.07
CA THR A 50 13.31 -4.99 23.98
C THR A 50 13.25 -3.78 24.91
N GLY A 51 14.29 -2.96 24.97
CA GLY A 51 14.29 -1.69 25.67
C GLY A 51 13.37 -0.66 25.01
N ASP A 52 12.86 0.29 25.80
CA ASP A 52 12.03 1.40 25.31
C ASP A 52 12.85 2.47 24.56
N ALA A 53 14.17 2.49 24.78
CA ALA A 53 15.16 3.30 24.09
C ALA A 53 16.51 2.56 24.05
N GLY A 54 17.44 3.02 23.21
CA GLY A 54 18.80 2.49 23.14
C GLY A 54 19.27 2.24 21.72
N ILE A 55 20.33 1.44 21.58
CA ILE A 55 20.88 1.01 20.29
C ILE A 55 20.08 -0.19 19.78
N GLY A 56 19.83 -0.23 18.47
CA GLY A 56 18.95 -1.23 17.85
C GLY A 56 17.53 -0.69 17.64
N CYS A 57 16.75 -1.40 16.84
CA CYS A 57 15.37 -1.04 16.58
C CYS A 57 14.51 -1.39 17.79
N THR A 58 14.08 -0.37 18.53
CA THR A 58 13.12 -0.51 19.63
C THR A 58 11.68 -0.49 19.12
N LEU A 59 10.73 -0.96 19.93
CA LEU A 59 9.29 -0.84 19.62
C LEU A 59 8.88 0.63 19.37
N ARG A 60 9.42 1.58 20.13
CA ARG A 60 9.13 3.00 19.98
C ARG A 60 9.68 3.57 18.67
N GLY A 61 10.91 3.21 18.31
CA GLY A 61 11.51 3.57 17.02
C GLY A 61 10.74 2.98 15.84
N ALA A 62 10.32 1.72 15.94
CA ALA A 62 9.55 1.04 14.91
C ALA A 62 8.18 1.71 14.68
N ILE A 63 7.48 2.07 15.76
CA ILE A 63 6.21 2.80 15.67
C ILE A 63 6.42 4.20 15.08
N ALA A 64 7.50 4.91 15.45
CA ALA A 64 7.82 6.21 14.87
C ALA A 64 8.02 6.13 13.35
N ASN A 65 8.76 5.14 12.86
CA ASN A 65 8.97 4.91 11.43
C ASN A 65 7.66 4.54 10.72
N ALA A 66 6.86 3.65 11.31
CA ALA A 66 5.55 3.25 10.76
C ALA A 66 4.59 4.45 10.64
N ASN A 67 4.51 5.30 11.68
CA ASN A 67 3.66 6.50 11.66
C ASN A 67 4.10 7.52 10.60
N ALA A 68 5.41 7.65 10.38
CA ALA A 68 5.97 8.61 9.44
C ALA A 68 6.00 8.11 7.99
N ALA A 69 5.72 6.82 7.75
CA ALA A 69 5.93 6.17 6.46
C ALA A 69 7.35 6.40 5.90
N ALA A 70 8.34 6.47 6.79
CA ALA A 70 9.71 6.87 6.50
C ALA A 70 10.67 6.37 7.59
N VAL A 71 11.96 6.68 7.46
CA VAL A 71 12.97 6.45 8.51
C VAL A 71 13.05 7.70 9.39
N ILE A 72 12.58 7.60 10.63
CA ILE A 72 12.75 8.61 11.69
C ILE A 72 13.80 8.14 12.69
N ASP A 73 13.67 6.91 13.17
CA ASP A 73 14.69 6.17 13.88
C ASP A 73 15.57 5.41 12.87
N SER A 74 16.84 5.78 12.79
CA SER A 74 17.80 5.19 11.86
C SER A 74 18.17 3.74 12.18
N ASN A 75 17.84 3.25 13.38
CA ASN A 75 18.08 1.86 13.75
C ASN A 75 16.99 0.91 13.23
N CYS A 76 15.85 1.46 12.78
CA CYS A 76 14.70 0.70 12.29
C CYS A 76 14.56 0.79 10.78
N ALA A 77 13.96 -0.24 10.16
CA ALA A 77 13.52 -0.17 8.78
C ALA A 77 12.49 0.96 8.57
N ALA A 78 12.43 1.51 7.35
CA ALA A 78 11.45 2.53 7.00
C ALA A 78 10.03 1.98 7.10
N GLY A 79 9.09 2.81 7.57
CA GLY A 79 7.67 2.53 7.42
C GLY A 79 7.19 2.70 5.98
N SER A 80 5.97 2.25 5.72
CA SER A 80 5.24 2.46 4.47
C SER A 80 4.00 3.34 4.70
N ALA A 81 3.61 4.09 3.68
CA ALA A 81 2.35 4.85 3.65
C ALA A 81 1.12 3.94 3.53
N GLY A 82 1.32 2.64 3.31
CA GLY A 82 0.27 1.62 3.35
C GLY A 82 0.19 0.92 4.71
N SER A 83 0.10 -0.41 4.70
CA SER A 83 0.10 -1.19 5.94
C SER A 83 1.51 -1.42 6.47
N ASN A 84 1.64 -1.52 7.79
CA ASN A 84 2.90 -1.81 8.46
C ASN A 84 2.73 -3.02 9.37
N VAL A 85 3.74 -3.89 9.43
CA VAL A 85 3.85 -5.00 10.37
C VAL A 85 5.10 -4.79 11.22
N ILE A 86 4.96 -4.73 12.53
CA ILE A 86 6.06 -4.71 13.48
C ILE A 86 6.19 -6.13 14.05
N GLU A 87 7.32 -6.77 13.81
CA GLU A 87 7.65 -8.10 14.33
C GLU A 87 8.46 -7.96 15.62
N LEU A 88 7.97 -8.57 16.70
CA LEU A 88 8.55 -8.43 18.04
C LEU A 88 9.25 -9.70 18.54
N PRO A 89 10.39 -9.49 19.22
CA PRO A 89 11.00 -10.32 20.22
C PRO A 89 10.10 -11.29 20.97
N ALA A 90 10.60 -12.48 21.34
CA ALA A 90 10.29 -12.95 22.68
C ALA A 90 10.95 -11.99 23.70
N GLY A 91 10.25 -11.64 24.77
CA GLY A 91 10.72 -10.75 25.82
C GLY A 91 9.66 -9.80 26.36
N THR A 92 10.07 -8.98 27.34
CA THR A 92 9.23 -7.95 27.95
C THR A 92 9.69 -6.56 27.50
N PHE A 93 8.79 -5.84 26.85
CA PHE A 93 8.92 -4.45 26.45
C PHE A 93 8.29 -3.57 27.52
N THR A 94 9.11 -3.09 28.46
CA THR A 94 8.63 -2.20 29.53
C THR A 94 8.65 -0.75 29.04
N LEU A 95 7.48 -0.12 28.98
CA LEU A 95 7.34 1.28 28.58
C LEU A 95 7.74 2.19 29.74
N THR A 96 8.72 3.06 29.51
CA THR A 96 9.29 3.96 30.53
C THR A 96 9.23 5.43 30.11
N ALA A 97 9.11 5.71 28.81
CA ALA A 97 9.02 7.04 28.23
C ALA A 97 7.58 7.46 27.88
N GLY A 98 6.59 6.88 28.58
CA GLY A 98 5.17 7.19 28.41
C GLY A 98 4.51 6.44 27.25
N THR A 99 3.43 7.02 26.72
CA THR A 99 2.53 6.36 25.77
C THR A 99 3.19 6.01 24.44
N LEU A 100 2.74 4.89 23.85
CA LEU A 100 3.01 4.57 22.44
C LEU A 100 1.86 5.12 21.61
N PHE A 101 2.17 6.07 20.74
CA PHE A 101 1.18 6.70 19.88
C PHE A 101 1.21 6.06 18.49
N ILE A 102 0.08 5.50 18.05
CA ILE A 102 -0.09 4.90 16.72
C ILE A 102 -1.00 5.81 15.91
N ALA A 103 -0.55 6.22 14.72
CA ALA A 103 -1.27 7.17 13.88
C ALA A 103 -1.13 6.88 12.38
N ASN A 104 -2.12 7.37 11.63
CA ASN A 104 -2.12 7.58 10.17
C ASN A 104 -2.03 6.34 9.27
N ASN A 105 -1.63 5.16 9.77
CA ASN A 105 -1.48 3.95 8.97
C ASN A 105 -2.08 2.72 9.66
N ASN A 106 -2.46 1.71 8.87
CA ASN A 106 -2.80 0.41 9.42
C ASN A 106 -1.53 -0.24 9.97
N LEU A 107 -1.53 -0.58 11.26
CA LEU A 107 -0.38 -1.16 11.95
C LEU A 107 -0.78 -2.47 12.60
N THR A 108 -0.08 -3.55 12.26
CA THR A 108 -0.14 -4.82 12.96
C THR A 108 1.12 -4.98 13.79
N ILE A 109 0.98 -5.33 15.07
CA ILE A 109 2.10 -5.69 15.93
C ILE A 109 2.00 -7.18 16.21
N HIS A 110 3.02 -7.93 15.80
CA HIS A 110 3.04 -9.38 15.85
C HIS A 110 4.14 -9.85 16.81
N GLY A 111 3.74 -10.58 17.86
CA GLY A 111 4.66 -11.19 18.81
C GLY A 111 4.88 -12.68 18.52
N THR A 112 5.89 -13.26 19.16
CA THR A 112 6.28 -14.68 18.99
C THR A 112 5.30 -15.68 19.64
N GLY A 113 4.20 -15.20 20.21
CA GLY A 113 3.16 -16.02 20.82
C GLY A 113 2.69 -15.47 22.17
N ALA A 114 1.56 -16.00 22.65
CA ALA A 114 1.00 -15.61 23.94
C ALA A 114 1.98 -15.91 25.09
N GLY A 115 2.24 -14.92 25.93
CA GLY A 115 3.17 -15.03 27.07
C GLY A 115 4.66 -15.02 26.70
N SER A 116 5.01 -15.11 25.41
CA SER A 116 6.40 -14.99 24.93
C SER A 116 6.78 -13.54 24.67
N THR A 117 5.84 -12.74 24.16
CA THR A 117 6.00 -11.30 23.95
C THR A 117 5.06 -10.56 24.91
N ILE A 118 5.61 -9.72 25.78
CA ILE A 118 4.85 -8.94 26.78
C ILE A 118 5.16 -7.46 26.55
N ILE A 119 4.12 -6.64 26.36
CA ILE A 119 4.24 -5.18 26.41
C ILE A 119 3.68 -4.72 27.76
N SER A 120 4.53 -4.15 28.60
CA SER A 120 4.19 -3.77 29.97
C SER A 120 4.18 -2.25 30.12
N GLY A 121 3.15 -1.72 30.79
CA GLY A 121 3.08 -0.31 31.19
C GLY A 121 3.99 0.04 32.37
N GLY A 122 4.77 -0.91 32.89
CA GLY A 122 5.72 -0.66 33.97
C GLY A 122 5.09 -0.26 35.31
N ASP A 123 3.85 -0.70 35.55
CA ASP A 123 3.07 -0.41 36.77
C ASP A 123 2.78 1.09 37.01
N ALA A 124 2.78 1.89 35.93
CA ALA A 124 2.48 3.32 35.95
C ALA A 124 1.00 3.67 36.18
#